data_AF-A0A8K0CRZ7-F1
#
_entry.id   AF-A0A8K0CRZ7-F1
#
_cell.length_a   1.000
_cell.length_b   1.000
_cell.length_c   1.000
_cell.angle_alpha   90.00
_cell.angle_beta   90.00
_cell.angle_gamma   90.00
#
_symmetry.space_group_name_H-M   'P 1'
#
loop_
_entity.id
_entity.type
_entity.pdbx_description
1 polymer ?
#
loop_
_entity_poly.entity_id
_entity_poly.type
_entity_poly.pdbx_seq_one_letter_code
_entity_poly.pdbx_strand_id
1 'polypeptide(L)'
;MPKVAQSFSGKLRSWIALYNIKEELFTTNGKVQELEKTNHTTVARFINDNLKQLFGEYHFEDKLLLMTSDAVPYMAKVFKSLEIFYSNIIYVTGIVHGLNRIAEKVRELCLAVNILINNRKKMFLKASTRVDVYRSITNARLLPNPVATKWGTWLQAAIFYSDNFVKFKVVMQNLEEDAASVTKVKALLSETAIVKELALIKSYIKLFPDVMEALETRGMTLKDQLEKLSFVEEKLKIIPRKEEKVLQQKFENISRDYLICCDMGVNLSRPGTGRKRYTTESDDRFIVSKSLRNRRLIAVQVQRKLREVRGVNISQWKVKRRLQESNLTPKDTATGPKLTPVHRQTRLSFARDHLNLTLEQWGNALFSDETRICLYGSVHA
;
A
#
# COMPACT_ATOMS: atom_id res chain seq x y z
N MET A 1 19.83 -11.87 -22.85
CA MET A 1 20.15 -10.42 -22.89
C MET A 1 20.49 -10.06 -24.34
N PRO A 2 20.17 -8.86 -24.89
CA PRO A 2 19.83 -7.56 -24.26
C PRO A 2 18.48 -6.99 -24.80
N LYS A 3 17.77 -5.99 -24.28
CA LYS A 3 18.01 -4.87 -23.36
C LYS A 3 16.80 -4.79 -22.41
N VAL A 4 16.96 -5.29 -21.18
CA VAL A 4 16.06 -5.03 -20.05
C VAL A 4 16.80 -4.04 -19.17
N ALA A 5 16.85 -2.78 -19.59
CA ALA A 5 17.38 -1.66 -18.81
C ALA A 5 17.05 -0.36 -19.57
N GLN A 6 16.63 0.66 -18.84
CA GLN A 6 16.26 2.02 -19.30
C GLN A 6 14.82 2.10 -19.85
N SER A 7 13.78 2.12 -19.01
CA SER A 7 13.31 3.39 -18.43
C SER A 7 12.49 3.23 -17.12
N PHE A 8 12.98 2.45 -16.16
CA PHE A 8 12.55 2.57 -14.75
C PHE A 8 13.13 3.85 -14.11
N SER A 9 13.03 4.99 -14.80
CA SER A 9 13.58 6.27 -14.36
C SER A 9 12.49 7.12 -13.70
N GLY A 10 12.54 7.16 -12.37
CA GLY A 10 12.55 8.45 -11.66
C GLY A 10 11.36 8.83 -10.79
N LYS A 11 10.15 8.26 -10.94
CA LYS A 11 8.97 8.77 -10.21
C LYS A 11 7.90 7.72 -9.88
N LEU A 12 8.26 6.67 -9.16
CA LEU A 12 7.29 5.91 -8.33
C LEU A 12 6.99 6.71 -7.05
N ARG A 13 6.62 7.99 -7.19
CA ARG A 13 6.18 8.87 -6.12
C ARG A 13 4.67 8.71 -5.94
N SER A 14 4.25 7.71 -5.17
CA SER A 14 3.03 7.73 -4.36
C SER A 14 2.72 6.35 -3.79
N TRP A 15 3.62 5.82 -2.96
CA TRP A 15 3.13 4.97 -1.87
C TRP A 15 2.36 5.88 -0.91
N ILE A 16 1.02 5.81 -0.95
CA ILE A 16 0.19 6.43 0.08
C ILE A 16 0.29 5.52 1.31
N ALA A 17 1.31 5.78 2.12
CA ALA A 17 1.37 5.26 3.48
C ALA A 17 0.55 6.20 4.37
N LEU A 18 -0.67 5.80 4.72
CA LEU A 18 -1.45 6.46 5.77
C LEU A 18 -0.95 5.94 7.12
N TYR A 19 0.08 6.61 7.66
CA TYR A 19 0.55 6.36 9.02
C TYR A 19 -0.36 7.09 10.02
N ASN A 20 -1.21 6.34 10.71
CA ASN A 20 -1.95 6.83 11.88
C ASN A 20 -1.06 6.70 13.12
N ILE A 21 -0.25 7.72 13.43
CA ILE A 21 0.62 7.72 14.63
C ILE A 21 -0.01 8.48 15.81
N LYS A 22 -0.99 9.34 15.59
CA LYS A 22 -1.86 9.89 16.63
C LYS A 22 -3.19 10.22 15.98
N GLU A 23 -4.27 9.92 16.67
CA GLU A 23 -5.63 10.28 16.29
C GLU A 23 -5.63 11.70 15.70
N GLU A 24 -6.23 11.86 14.51
CA GLU A 24 -6.50 13.12 13.78
C GLU A 24 -5.52 13.60 12.69
N LEU A 25 -4.39 12.93 12.42
CA LEU A 25 -3.41 13.41 11.42
C LEU A 25 -3.31 12.52 10.17
N PHE A 26 -3.62 13.07 8.99
CA PHE A 26 -3.56 12.36 7.70
C PHE A 26 -2.51 12.97 6.76
N THR A 27 -1.80 12.14 5.98
CA THR A 27 -0.71 12.60 5.12
C THR A 27 -0.94 12.36 3.63
N THR A 28 -0.82 13.42 2.84
CA THR A 28 -0.81 13.37 1.36
C THR A 28 0.20 14.42 0.86
N ASN A 29 1.07 14.05 -0.09
CA ASN A 29 2.17 14.92 -0.57
C ASN A 29 3.12 15.46 0.52
N GLY A 30 3.27 14.74 1.63
CA GLY A 30 4.08 15.17 2.78
C GLY A 30 3.45 16.29 3.61
N LYS A 31 2.22 16.74 3.31
CA LYS A 31 1.45 17.63 4.17
C LYS A 31 0.61 16.80 5.14
N VAL A 32 0.71 17.15 6.42
CA VAL A 32 -0.11 16.59 7.49
C VAL A 32 -1.29 17.53 7.69
N GLN A 33 -2.52 17.02 7.65
CA GLN A 33 -3.72 17.81 7.92
C GLN A 33 -4.50 17.19 9.08
N GLU A 34 -4.89 18.06 10.00
CA GLU A 34 -5.85 17.76 11.06
C GLU A 34 -7.27 17.81 10.49
N LEU A 35 -8.05 16.75 10.71
CA LEU A 35 -9.44 16.70 10.26
C LEU A 35 -10.38 17.08 11.39
N GLU A 36 -11.38 17.91 11.09
CA GLU A 36 -12.39 18.34 12.07
C GLU A 36 -13.17 17.17 12.71
N LYS A 37 -13.27 16.03 12.01
CA LYS A 37 -13.96 14.83 12.49
C LYS A 37 -13.30 13.55 11.97
N THR A 38 -13.02 12.63 12.89
CA THR A 38 -12.42 11.30 12.61
C THR A 38 -13.50 10.26 12.29
N ASN A 39 -14.32 10.52 11.26
CA ASN A 39 -15.31 9.55 10.75
C ASN A 39 -14.96 9.06 9.35
N HIS A 40 -15.45 7.88 8.99
CA HIS A 40 -15.10 7.23 7.72
C HIS A 40 -15.45 8.07 6.47
N THR A 41 -16.54 8.83 6.50
CA THR A 41 -16.95 9.68 5.37
C THR A 41 -15.99 10.85 5.17
N THR A 42 -15.62 11.55 6.25
CA THR A 42 -14.68 12.67 6.21
C THR A 42 -13.31 12.19 5.73
N VAL A 43 -12.82 11.07 6.26
CA VAL A 43 -11.52 10.50 5.88
C VAL A 43 -11.51 10.02 4.43
N ALA A 44 -12.56 9.32 3.97
CA ALA A 44 -12.65 8.89 2.58
C ALA A 44 -12.68 10.07 1.60
N ARG A 45 -13.45 11.12 1.92
CA ARG A 45 -13.49 12.35 1.13
C ARG A 45 -12.11 13.00 1.07
N PHE A 46 -11.47 13.17 2.23
CA PHE A 46 -10.11 13.71 2.30
C PHE A 46 -9.13 12.94 1.41
N ILE A 47 -9.12 11.61 1.47
CA ILE A 47 -8.24 10.77 0.65
C ILE A 47 -8.55 10.95 -0.84
N ASN A 48 -9.82 10.88 -1.23
CA ASN A 48 -10.25 11.03 -2.62
C ASN A 48 -9.90 12.40 -3.20
N ASP A 49 -10.14 13.48 -2.46
CA ASP A 49 -9.89 14.84 -2.92
C ASP A 49 -8.39 15.08 -3.11
N ASN A 50 -7.57 14.55 -2.21
CA ASN A 50 -6.11 14.62 -2.33
C ASN A 50 -5.56 13.75 -3.46
N LEU A 51 -6.12 12.56 -3.68
CA LEU A 51 -5.78 11.71 -4.82
C LEU A 51 -6.06 12.44 -6.13
N LYS A 52 -7.25 13.04 -6.27
CA LYS A 52 -7.61 13.84 -7.44
C LYS A 52 -6.70 15.06 -7.61
N GLN A 53 -6.35 15.75 -6.52
CA GLN A 53 -5.41 16.86 -6.56
C GLN A 53 -4.00 16.41 -7.01
N LEU A 54 -3.55 15.25 -6.54
CA LEU A 54 -2.23 14.72 -6.86
C LEU A 54 -2.11 14.28 -8.32
N PHE A 55 -3.12 13.60 -8.85
CA PHE A 55 -3.10 13.05 -10.20
C PHE A 55 -3.75 13.97 -11.25
N GLY A 56 -4.48 15.01 -10.84
CA GLY A 56 -5.08 16.00 -11.73
C GLY A 56 -6.09 15.38 -12.70
N GLU A 57 -6.02 15.77 -13.99
CA GLU A 57 -6.87 15.21 -15.06
C GLU A 57 -6.44 13.81 -15.52
N TYR A 58 -5.40 13.23 -14.92
CA TYR A 58 -4.93 11.91 -15.32
C TYR A 58 -5.92 10.83 -14.88
N HIS A 59 -6.34 9.96 -15.79
CA HIS A 59 -7.13 8.78 -15.43
C HIS A 59 -6.26 7.77 -14.65
N PHE A 60 -6.42 7.78 -13.32
CA PHE A 60 -5.66 6.96 -12.37
C PHE A 60 -6.54 5.97 -11.60
N GLU A 61 -7.86 6.04 -11.77
CA GLU A 61 -8.82 5.34 -10.92
C GLU A 61 -8.62 3.83 -10.96
N ASP A 62 -8.37 3.27 -12.14
CA ASP A 62 -8.07 1.84 -12.34
C ASP A 62 -6.61 1.47 -12.00
N LYS A 63 -5.75 2.46 -11.71
CA LYS A 63 -4.32 2.27 -11.40
C LYS A 63 -4.03 2.30 -9.90
N LEU A 64 -5.01 2.66 -9.07
CA LEU A 64 -4.88 2.60 -7.63
C LEU A 64 -5.13 1.15 -7.18
N LEU A 65 -4.05 0.47 -6.76
CA LEU A 65 -4.09 -0.97 -6.47
C LEU A 65 -4.12 -1.31 -4.98
N LEU A 66 -3.50 -0.48 -4.13
CA LEU A 66 -3.25 -0.84 -2.75
C LEU A 66 -3.46 0.34 -1.80
N MET A 67 -4.22 0.07 -0.74
CA MET A 67 -4.39 0.93 0.42
C MET A 67 -3.93 0.16 1.66
N THR A 68 -3.03 0.78 2.43
CA THR A 68 -2.56 0.23 3.70
C THR A 68 -2.92 1.15 4.86
N SER A 69 -3.52 0.62 5.93
CA SER A 69 -3.73 1.37 7.18
C SER A 69 -3.64 0.48 8.43
N ASP A 70 -3.76 1.08 9.61
CA ASP A 70 -4.07 0.37 10.83
C ASP A 70 -5.49 -0.24 10.72
N ALA A 71 -5.67 -1.49 11.15
CA ALA A 71 -6.89 -2.28 10.88
C ALA A 71 -8.14 -1.81 11.65
N VAL A 72 -8.21 -0.52 11.99
CA VAL A 72 -9.28 0.04 12.81
C VAL A 72 -10.59 -0.03 12.02
N PRO A 73 -11.74 -0.40 12.65
CA PRO A 73 -12.99 -0.62 11.94
C PRO A 73 -13.46 0.55 11.06
N TYR A 74 -13.14 1.80 11.42
CA TYR A 74 -13.52 2.95 10.61
C TYR A 74 -12.69 3.04 9.30
N MET A 75 -11.43 2.62 9.29
CA MET A 75 -10.60 2.60 8.08
C MET A 75 -11.06 1.52 7.08
N ALA A 76 -11.58 0.40 7.57
CA ALA A 76 -12.26 -0.56 6.72
C ALA A 76 -13.50 0.04 6.03
N LYS A 77 -14.26 0.91 6.75
CA LYS A 77 -15.37 1.66 6.15
C LYS A 77 -14.91 2.72 5.15
N VAL A 78 -13.79 3.40 5.43
CA VAL A 78 -13.13 4.33 4.49
C VAL A 78 -12.82 3.62 3.18
N PHE A 79 -12.17 2.46 3.26
CA PHE A 79 -11.88 1.63 2.08
C PHE A 79 -13.16 1.29 1.31
N LYS A 80 -14.23 0.86 2.00
CA LYS A 80 -15.50 0.54 1.35
C LYS A 80 -16.11 1.74 0.61
N SER A 81 -15.91 2.96 1.10
CA SER A 81 -16.31 4.17 0.38
C SER A 81 -15.42 4.46 -0.83
N LEU A 82 -14.11 4.17 -0.75
CA LEU A 82 -13.14 4.39 -1.83
C LEU A 82 -13.25 3.34 -2.94
N GLU A 83 -13.60 2.09 -2.60
CA GLU A 83 -13.80 0.96 -3.53
C GLU A 83 -14.86 1.27 -4.60
N ILE A 84 -15.81 2.17 -4.30
CA ILE A 84 -16.83 2.63 -5.26
C ILE A 84 -16.19 3.42 -6.42
N PHE A 85 -15.12 4.17 -6.13
CA PHE A 85 -14.44 5.03 -7.10
C PHE A 85 -13.22 4.36 -7.74
N TYR A 86 -12.62 3.39 -7.05
CA TYR A 86 -11.38 2.74 -7.46
C TYR A 86 -11.58 1.23 -7.52
N SER A 87 -11.91 0.72 -8.72
CA SER A 87 -12.38 -0.65 -8.92
C SER A 87 -11.34 -1.74 -8.61
N ASN A 88 -10.05 -1.40 -8.69
CA ASN A 88 -8.92 -2.32 -8.49
C ASN A 88 -8.22 -2.16 -7.13
N ILE A 89 -8.74 -1.29 -6.24
CA ILE A 89 -8.09 -1.01 -4.96
C ILE A 89 -8.29 -2.16 -3.97
N ILE A 90 -7.23 -2.48 -3.23
CA ILE A 90 -7.23 -3.53 -2.23
C ILE A 90 -6.80 -2.96 -0.90
N TYR A 91 -7.46 -3.40 0.16
CA TYR A 91 -7.15 -2.99 1.52
C TYR A 91 -6.33 -4.04 2.25
N VAL A 92 -5.19 -3.62 2.78
CA VAL A 92 -4.36 -4.46 3.65
C VAL A 92 -4.00 -3.75 4.93
N THR A 93 -3.99 -4.51 6.02
CA THR A 93 -3.48 -4.02 7.30
C THR A 93 -1.98 -3.81 7.20
N GLY A 94 -1.49 -2.65 7.62
CA GLY A 94 -0.05 -2.38 7.67
C GLY A 94 0.70 -3.44 8.47
N ILE A 95 1.82 -3.94 7.94
CA ILE A 95 2.61 -5.01 8.57
C ILE A 95 2.97 -4.67 10.02
N VAL A 96 3.44 -3.44 10.25
CA VAL A 96 3.81 -2.95 11.59
C VAL A 96 2.62 -3.03 12.56
N HIS A 97 1.41 -2.74 12.08
CA HIS A 97 0.19 -2.89 12.88
C HIS A 97 -0.09 -4.37 13.18
N GLY A 98 0.07 -5.26 12.19
CA GLY A 98 0.03 -6.70 12.40
C GLY A 98 1.00 -7.18 13.50
N LEU A 99 2.26 -6.78 13.41
CA LEU A 99 3.29 -7.09 14.42
C LEU A 99 2.94 -6.52 15.79
N ASN A 100 2.37 -5.31 15.85
CA ASN A 100 1.87 -4.73 17.10
C ASN A 100 0.77 -5.60 17.74
N ARG A 101 -0.16 -6.17 16.96
CA ARG A 101 -1.21 -7.08 17.50
C ARG A 101 -0.65 -8.40 18.00
N ILE A 102 0.50 -8.84 17.48
CA ILE A 102 1.22 -10.00 18.01
C ILE A 102 1.92 -9.62 19.31
N ALA A 103 2.61 -8.48 19.35
CA ALA A 103 3.26 -7.97 20.56
C ALA A 103 2.26 -7.71 21.70
N GLU A 104 1.06 -7.23 21.38
CA GLU A 104 -0.06 -7.15 22.32
C GLU A 104 -0.40 -8.52 22.91
N LYS A 105 -0.45 -9.55 22.07
CA LYS A 105 -0.76 -10.90 22.52
C LYS A 105 0.36 -11.48 23.38
N VAL A 106 1.63 -11.20 23.05
CA VAL A 106 2.78 -11.57 23.91
C VAL A 106 2.64 -10.93 25.29
N ARG A 107 2.26 -9.64 25.37
CA ARG A 107 2.03 -8.96 26.64
C ARG A 107 0.90 -9.59 27.46
N GLU A 108 -0.18 -10.02 26.82
CA GLU A 108 -1.29 -10.73 27.50
C GLU A 108 -0.85 -12.08 28.08
N LEU A 109 0.08 -12.76 27.42
CA LEU A 109 0.64 -14.04 27.87
C LEU A 109 1.67 -13.85 28.99
N CYS A 110 2.44 -12.76 28.97
CA CYS A 110 3.46 -12.45 29.96
C CYS A 110 2.92 -11.51 31.06
N LEU A 111 2.01 -12.03 31.88
CA LEU A 111 1.33 -11.26 32.92
C LEU A 111 2.30 -10.74 33.99
N ALA A 112 3.28 -11.53 34.42
CA ALA A 112 4.25 -11.10 35.42
C ALA A 112 5.10 -9.92 34.88
N VAL A 113 5.63 -10.05 33.67
CA VAL A 113 6.40 -8.97 33.02
C VAL A 113 5.54 -7.73 32.80
N ASN A 114 4.27 -7.89 32.43
CA ASN A 114 3.35 -6.78 32.27
C ASN A 114 3.08 -6.06 33.61
N ILE A 115 2.92 -6.80 34.72
CA ILE A 115 2.79 -6.22 36.06
C ILE A 115 4.06 -5.42 36.43
N LEU A 116 5.25 -5.98 36.19
CA LEU A 116 6.52 -5.28 36.44
C LEU A 116 6.59 -3.94 35.68
N ILE A 117 6.38 -3.98 34.36
CA ILE A 117 6.50 -2.80 33.50
C ILE A 117 5.45 -1.72 33.83
N ASN A 118 4.23 -2.12 34.20
CA ASN A 118 3.17 -1.19 34.58
C ASN A 118 3.41 -0.51 35.94
N ASN A 119 4.03 -1.21 36.89
CA ASN A 119 4.30 -0.64 38.22
C ASN A 119 5.54 0.24 38.25
N ARG A 120 6.48 0.10 37.31
CA ARG A 120 7.73 0.88 37.32
C ARG A 120 7.51 2.40 37.40
N LYS A 121 6.56 2.97 36.62
CA LYS A 121 6.32 4.42 36.64
C LYS A 121 5.80 4.83 38.02
N LYS A 122 4.92 4.02 38.62
CA LYS A 122 4.40 4.27 39.97
C LYS A 122 5.48 4.18 41.05
N MET A 123 6.55 3.42 40.83
CA MET A 123 7.64 3.26 41.79
C MET A 123 8.64 4.41 41.72
N PHE A 124 8.95 4.92 40.53
CA PHE A 124 10.05 5.88 40.34
C PHE A 124 9.60 7.30 39.97
N LEU A 125 8.34 7.51 39.57
CA LEU A 125 7.83 8.84 39.25
C LEU A 125 7.78 9.69 40.53
N LYS A 126 8.46 10.84 40.51
CA LYS A 126 8.56 11.79 41.63
C LYS A 126 9.22 11.21 42.90
N ALA A 127 9.94 10.09 42.81
CA ALA A 127 10.66 9.49 43.93
C ALA A 127 12.18 9.61 43.71
N SER A 128 12.74 10.79 44.00
CA SER A 128 14.17 11.10 43.77
C SER A 128 15.10 10.11 44.48
N THR A 129 14.84 9.83 45.75
CA THR A 129 15.62 8.87 46.56
C THR A 129 15.70 7.49 45.91
N ARG A 130 14.58 6.94 45.44
CA ARG A 130 14.53 5.64 44.76
C ARG A 130 15.25 5.66 43.41
N VAL A 131 15.17 6.79 42.69
CA VAL A 131 15.91 6.99 41.44
C VAL A 131 17.42 7.04 41.70
N ASP A 132 17.85 7.65 42.81
CA ASP A 132 19.27 7.72 43.17
C ASP A 132 19.82 6.35 43.58
N VAL A 133 19.06 5.55 44.35
CA VAL A 133 19.39 4.14 44.63
C VAL A 133 19.48 3.32 43.33
N TYR A 134 18.54 3.52 42.40
CA TYR A 134 18.59 2.84 41.11
C TYR A 134 19.86 3.22 40.33
N ARG A 135 20.21 4.50 40.28
CA ARG A 135 21.39 5.00 39.55
C ARG A 135 22.69 4.50 40.15
N SER A 136 22.81 4.47 41.48
CA SER A 136 24.04 4.03 42.15
C SER A 136 24.35 2.55 41.90
N ILE A 137 23.31 1.72 41.77
CA ILE A 137 23.47 0.27 41.55
C ILE A 137 23.62 -0.08 40.06
N THR A 138 22.85 0.59 39.19
CA THR A 138 22.79 0.20 37.77
C THR A 138 23.76 0.95 36.88
N ASN A 139 24.32 2.08 37.34
CA ASN A 139 25.07 3.05 36.54
C ASN A 139 24.30 3.57 35.31
N ALA A 140 22.97 3.37 35.26
CA ALA A 140 22.13 3.75 34.14
C ALA A 140 21.25 4.95 34.51
N ARG A 141 21.15 5.94 33.61
CA ARG A 141 20.34 7.15 33.82
C ARG A 141 18.83 6.92 33.65
N LEU A 142 18.42 5.91 32.88
CA LEU A 142 17.05 5.82 32.36
C LEU A 142 16.47 4.41 32.49
N LEU A 143 15.37 4.31 33.23
CA LEU A 143 14.45 3.18 33.14
C LEU A 143 13.72 3.24 31.78
N PRO A 144 13.42 2.08 31.16
CA PRO A 144 12.68 2.04 29.91
C PRO A 144 11.38 2.83 29.98
N ASN A 145 11.04 3.58 28.93
CA ASN A 145 9.90 4.48 28.70
C ASN A 145 8.69 3.99 27.88
N PRO A 146 8.10 2.77 28.00
CA PRO A 146 7.21 2.26 26.98
C PRO A 146 5.98 3.14 26.79
N VAL A 147 5.70 3.43 25.51
CA VAL A 147 4.52 4.14 25.04
C VAL A 147 3.38 3.13 24.98
N ALA A 148 2.26 3.44 25.65
CA ALA A 148 1.15 2.51 25.86
C ALA A 148 0.59 1.90 24.57
N THR A 149 0.64 2.63 23.45
CA THR A 149 0.09 2.21 22.15
C THR A 149 1.14 1.69 21.16
N LYS A 150 2.44 1.72 21.50
CA LYS A 150 3.53 1.17 20.67
C LYS A 150 4.18 0.00 21.40
N TRP A 151 3.66 -1.21 21.17
CA TRP A 151 4.09 -2.41 21.89
C TRP A 151 5.57 -2.80 21.64
N GLY A 152 6.19 -2.31 20.57
CA GLY A 152 7.65 -2.41 20.37
C GLY A 152 8.45 -1.81 21.53
N THR A 153 8.01 -0.67 22.09
CA THR A 153 8.68 -0.05 23.24
C THR A 153 8.47 -0.83 24.54
N TRP A 154 7.32 -1.52 24.68
CA TRP A 154 7.06 -2.44 25.80
C TRP A 154 8.00 -3.66 25.73
N LEU A 155 8.18 -4.22 24.53
CA LEU A 155 9.12 -5.31 24.30
C LEU A 155 10.57 -4.90 24.60
N GLN A 156 10.99 -3.70 24.18
CA GLN A 156 12.30 -3.14 24.57
C GLN A 156 12.46 -3.04 26.09
N ALA A 157 11.41 -2.60 26.80
CA ALA A 157 11.42 -2.56 28.26
C ALA A 157 11.57 -3.96 28.88
N ALA A 158 10.84 -4.96 28.36
CA ALA A 158 10.96 -6.34 28.82
C ALA A 158 12.36 -6.92 28.59
N ILE A 159 12.95 -6.68 27.41
CA ILE A 159 14.32 -7.10 27.08
C ILE A 159 15.31 -6.44 28.03
N PHE A 160 15.18 -5.14 28.29
CA PHE A 160 16.01 -4.42 29.24
C PHE A 160 15.96 -5.03 30.65
N TYR A 161 14.77 -5.37 31.14
CA TYR A 161 14.62 -6.02 32.44
C TYR A 161 15.20 -7.43 32.46
N SER A 162 15.13 -8.16 31.35
CA SER A 162 15.76 -9.48 31.20
C SER A 162 17.29 -9.38 31.26
N ASP A 163 17.87 -8.39 30.58
CA ASP A 163 19.33 -8.16 30.57
C ASP A 163 19.87 -7.66 31.92
N ASN A 164 19.05 -6.93 32.67
CA ASN A 164 19.45 -6.30 33.93
C ASN A 164 18.77 -6.93 35.16
N PHE A 165 18.21 -8.14 35.04
CA PHE A 165 17.35 -8.74 36.07
C PHE A 165 18.04 -8.83 37.44
N VAL A 166 19.29 -9.29 37.47
CA VAL A 166 20.07 -9.42 38.71
C VAL A 166 20.30 -8.06 39.36
N LYS A 167 20.76 -7.07 38.59
CA LYS A 167 20.98 -5.70 39.09
C LYS A 167 19.67 -5.09 39.60
N PHE A 168 18.57 -5.30 38.88
CA PHE A 168 17.26 -4.79 39.28
C PHE A 168 16.76 -5.45 40.57
N LYS A 169 17.02 -6.74 40.78
CA LYS A 169 16.70 -7.43 42.04
C LYS A 169 17.45 -6.80 43.22
N VAL A 170 18.74 -6.46 43.03
CA VAL A 170 19.53 -5.74 44.04
C VAL A 170 18.95 -4.36 44.32
N VAL A 171 18.56 -3.60 43.28
CA VAL A 171 17.85 -2.32 43.49
C VAL A 171 16.63 -2.52 44.37
N MET A 172 15.77 -3.49 44.03
CA MET A 172 14.53 -3.72 44.77
C MET A 172 14.75 -4.14 46.22
N GLN A 173 15.83 -4.87 46.51
CA GLN A 173 16.20 -5.22 47.90
C GLN A 173 16.59 -3.99 48.73
N ASN A 174 17.14 -2.95 48.09
CA ASN A 174 17.57 -1.70 48.75
C ASN A 174 16.46 -0.64 48.84
N LEU A 175 15.25 -0.92 48.34
CA LEU A 175 14.12 0.00 48.47
C LEU A 175 13.25 -0.36 49.68
N GLU A 176 12.77 0.65 50.40
CA GLU A 176 11.78 0.48 51.47
C GLU A 176 10.39 0.11 50.90
N GLU A 177 9.56 -0.57 51.70
CA GLU A 177 8.18 -0.93 51.31
C GLU A 177 7.17 0.18 51.61
N ASP A 178 7.52 1.39 51.21
CA ASP A 178 6.78 2.62 51.44
C ASP A 178 5.68 2.89 50.40
N ALA A 179 5.59 2.05 49.36
CA ALA A 179 4.56 2.12 48.33
C ALA A 179 4.06 0.74 47.90
N ALA A 180 2.74 0.61 47.69
CA ALA A 180 2.10 -0.63 47.23
C ALA A 180 2.69 -1.17 45.92
N SER A 181 3.18 -0.29 45.04
CA SER A 181 3.85 -0.68 43.80
C SER A 181 5.22 -1.36 44.05
N VAL A 182 5.96 -0.93 45.07
CA VAL A 182 7.24 -1.52 45.47
C VAL A 182 7.02 -2.89 46.10
N THR A 183 6.10 -3.00 47.08
CA THR A 183 5.73 -4.29 47.70
C THR A 183 5.27 -5.31 46.66
N LYS A 184 4.41 -4.89 45.73
CA LYS A 184 3.91 -5.75 44.65
C LYS A 184 5.04 -6.26 43.74
N VAL A 185 6.01 -5.41 43.39
CA VAL A 185 7.14 -5.83 42.54
C VAL A 185 8.13 -6.69 43.32
N LYS A 186 8.37 -6.44 44.61
CA LYS A 186 9.21 -7.32 45.45
C LYS A 186 8.64 -8.75 45.54
N ALA A 187 7.33 -8.87 45.79
CA ALA A 187 6.64 -10.16 45.80
C ALA A 187 6.81 -10.88 44.44
N LEU A 188 6.55 -10.16 43.35
CA LEU A 188 6.68 -10.68 41.99
C LEU A 188 8.09 -11.17 41.63
N LEU A 189 9.14 -10.47 42.09
CA LEU A 189 10.53 -10.85 41.82
C LEU A 189 10.99 -12.12 42.58
N SER A 190 10.17 -12.59 43.51
CA SER A 190 10.39 -13.86 44.22
C SER A 190 9.77 -15.05 43.47
N GLU A 191 8.88 -14.80 42.52
CA GLU A 191 8.22 -15.83 41.73
C GLU A 191 9.11 -16.35 40.59
N THR A 192 9.02 -17.64 40.28
CA THR A 192 9.73 -18.23 39.13
C THR A 192 9.10 -17.87 37.78
N ALA A 193 7.83 -17.41 37.79
CA ALA A 193 7.08 -17.06 36.58
C ALA A 193 7.74 -15.92 35.80
N ILE A 194 8.19 -14.86 36.49
CA ILE A 194 8.78 -13.69 35.82
C ILE A 194 10.08 -14.05 35.08
N VAL A 195 10.89 -14.95 35.65
CA VAL A 195 12.14 -15.40 35.02
C VAL A 195 11.86 -16.20 33.76
N LYS A 196 10.84 -17.08 33.79
CA LYS A 196 10.40 -17.85 32.62
C LYS A 196 9.87 -16.94 31.51
N GLU A 197 9.02 -15.97 31.85
CA GLU A 197 8.46 -15.01 30.89
C GLU A 197 9.55 -14.11 30.26
N LEU A 198 10.47 -13.56 31.07
CA LEU A 198 11.59 -12.75 30.58
C LEU A 198 12.53 -13.57 29.67
N ALA A 199 12.75 -14.85 29.97
CA ALA A 199 13.53 -15.75 29.14
C ALA A 199 12.82 -16.02 27.80
N LEU A 200 11.51 -16.23 27.80
CA LEU A 200 10.70 -16.40 26.57
C LEU A 200 10.80 -15.15 25.69
N ILE A 201 10.59 -13.96 26.24
CA ILE A 201 10.68 -12.71 25.47
C ILE A 201 12.08 -12.54 24.87
N LYS A 202 13.13 -12.76 25.67
CA LYS A 202 14.51 -12.58 25.24
C LYS A 202 14.97 -13.61 24.20
N SER A 203 14.47 -14.83 24.25
CA SER A 203 14.86 -15.91 23.31
C SER A 203 14.11 -15.83 21.98
N TYR A 204 12.80 -15.55 22.00
CA TYR A 204 11.95 -15.67 20.82
C TYR A 204 11.46 -14.34 20.25
N ILE A 205 11.28 -13.32 21.09
CA ILE A 205 10.62 -12.05 20.71
C ILE A 205 11.62 -10.88 20.60
N LYS A 206 12.89 -11.08 21.01
CA LYS A 206 13.92 -10.02 21.05
C LYS A 206 14.08 -9.22 19.74
N LEU A 207 13.90 -9.87 18.60
CA LEU A 207 14.05 -9.23 17.28
C LEU A 207 12.85 -8.35 16.86
N PHE A 208 11.69 -8.47 17.53
CA PHE A 208 10.47 -7.78 17.11
C PHE A 208 10.62 -6.25 17.11
N PRO A 209 11.15 -5.60 18.16
CA PRO A 209 11.33 -4.15 18.16
C PRO A 209 12.17 -3.65 16.98
N ASP A 210 13.29 -4.31 16.71
CA ASP A 210 14.21 -3.91 15.63
C ASP A 210 13.55 -4.09 14.26
N VAL A 211 12.79 -5.16 14.06
CA VAL A 211 12.01 -5.38 12.83
C VAL A 211 10.92 -4.32 12.68
N MET A 212 10.18 -4.01 13.76
CA MET A 212 9.12 -3.00 13.72
C MET A 212 9.68 -1.61 13.40
N GLU A 213 10.79 -1.22 14.02
CA GLU A 213 11.48 0.05 13.75
C GLU A 213 12.01 0.10 12.31
N ALA A 214 12.57 -1.00 11.81
CA ALA A 214 13.04 -1.10 10.44
C ALA A 214 11.88 -1.04 9.41
N LEU A 215 10.70 -1.55 9.76
CA LEU A 215 9.50 -1.45 8.92
C LEU A 215 8.80 -0.09 9.02
N GLU A 216 9.01 0.66 10.11
CA GLU A 216 8.54 2.05 10.27
C GLU A 216 9.41 3.06 9.50
N THR A 217 10.67 2.71 9.18
CA THR A 217 11.59 3.58 8.46
C THR A 217 11.33 3.58 6.95
N ARG A 218 11.43 4.76 6.33
CA ARG A 218 11.22 4.93 4.89
C ARG A 218 12.41 4.38 4.09
N GLY A 219 12.14 3.79 2.93
CA GLY A 219 13.17 3.41 1.95
C GLY A 219 13.48 1.91 1.87
N MET A 220 12.85 1.08 2.69
CA MET A 220 12.97 -0.38 2.59
C MET A 220 12.17 -0.93 1.41
N THR A 221 12.73 -1.90 0.68
CA THR A 221 12.01 -2.53 -0.43
C THR A 221 11.02 -3.59 0.08
N LEU A 222 9.96 -3.86 -0.69
CA LEU A 222 8.99 -4.93 -0.40
C LEU A 222 9.67 -6.29 -0.17
N LYS A 223 10.73 -6.58 -0.92
CA LYS A 223 11.51 -7.81 -0.79
C LYS A 223 12.18 -7.90 0.58
N ASP A 224 12.86 -6.84 1.01
CA ASP A 224 13.54 -6.79 2.32
C ASP A 224 12.52 -6.85 3.48
N GLN A 225 11.32 -6.28 3.28
CA GLN A 225 10.22 -6.38 4.25
C GLN A 225 9.75 -7.84 4.40
N LEU A 226 9.59 -8.56 3.30
CA LEU A 226 9.22 -9.98 3.30
C LEU A 226 10.29 -10.87 3.94
N GLU A 227 11.58 -10.62 3.66
CA GLU A 227 12.69 -11.36 4.27
C GLU A 227 12.75 -11.17 5.80
N LYS A 228 12.45 -9.95 6.29
CA LYS A 228 12.33 -9.70 7.73
C LYS A 228 11.13 -10.44 8.34
N LEU A 229 10.02 -10.50 7.62
CA LEU A 229 8.84 -11.23 8.07
C LEU A 229 9.06 -12.74 8.12
N SER A 230 9.70 -13.34 7.12
CA SER A 230 10.01 -14.77 7.15
C SER A 230 10.91 -15.12 8.33
N PHE A 231 11.86 -14.25 8.68
CA PHE A 231 12.70 -14.43 9.87
C PHE A 231 11.89 -14.37 11.18
N VAL A 232 10.89 -13.49 11.27
CA VAL A 232 9.95 -13.45 12.41
C VAL A 232 9.13 -14.75 12.48
N GLU A 233 8.64 -15.24 11.34
CA GLU A 233 7.87 -16.48 11.25
C GLU A 233 8.65 -17.69 11.77
N GLU A 234 9.90 -17.84 11.33
CA GLU A 234 10.80 -18.91 11.76
C GLU A 234 11.01 -18.90 13.28
N LYS A 235 11.12 -17.72 13.89
CA LYS A 235 11.31 -17.58 15.33
C LYS A 235 10.04 -17.91 16.12
N LEU A 236 8.86 -17.56 15.58
CA LEU A 236 7.58 -17.93 16.16
C LEU A 236 7.30 -19.44 16.10
N LYS A 237 7.88 -20.17 15.14
CA LYS A 237 7.79 -21.64 15.02
C LYS A 237 8.51 -22.43 16.13
N ILE A 238 9.42 -21.78 16.86
CA ILE A 238 10.26 -22.44 17.87
C ILE A 238 9.69 -22.24 19.29
N ILE A 239 8.62 -21.44 19.44
CA ILE A 239 8.01 -21.15 20.75
C ILE A 239 7.34 -22.41 21.32
N PRO A 240 7.48 -22.72 22.63
CA PRO A 240 6.83 -23.89 23.25
C PRO A 240 5.28 -23.93 23.15
N ARG A 241 4.75 -25.16 23.02
CA ARG A 241 3.46 -25.59 22.40
C ARG A 241 2.13 -24.94 22.80
N LYS A 242 1.96 -24.26 23.94
CA LYS A 242 0.61 -23.79 24.37
C LYS A 242 0.32 -22.36 23.90
N GLU A 243 1.31 -21.49 23.96
CA GLU A 243 1.26 -20.09 23.54
C GLU A 243 1.53 -19.93 22.03
N GLU A 244 2.25 -20.88 21.47
CA GLU A 244 2.68 -20.98 20.06
C GLU A 244 1.51 -20.85 19.07
N LYS A 245 0.46 -21.66 19.23
CA LYS A 245 -0.66 -21.75 18.26
C LYS A 245 -1.37 -20.41 18.06
N VAL A 246 -1.55 -19.64 19.12
CA VAL A 246 -2.28 -18.36 19.06
C VAL A 246 -1.46 -17.28 18.37
N LEU A 247 -0.15 -17.25 18.64
CA LEU A 247 0.78 -16.30 18.01
C LEU A 247 0.99 -16.65 16.52
N GLN A 248 1.16 -17.93 16.21
CA GLN A 248 1.28 -18.41 14.83
C GLN A 248 0.02 -18.13 14.03
N GLN A 249 -1.17 -18.44 14.55
CA GLN A 249 -2.42 -18.19 13.81
C GLN A 249 -2.60 -16.70 13.49
N LYS A 250 -2.23 -15.81 14.42
CA LYS A 250 -2.24 -14.36 14.18
C LYS A 250 -1.23 -13.95 13.12
N PHE A 251 -0.01 -14.49 13.19
CA PHE A 251 1.05 -14.20 12.22
C PHE A 251 0.69 -14.72 10.81
N GLU A 252 0.13 -15.92 10.70
CA GLU A 252 -0.36 -16.48 9.44
C GLU A 252 -1.46 -15.62 8.82
N ASN A 253 -2.38 -15.08 9.61
CA ASN A 253 -3.42 -14.20 9.09
C ASN A 253 -2.81 -12.91 8.52
N ILE A 254 -1.86 -12.29 9.23
CA ILE A 254 -1.13 -11.10 8.77
C ILE A 254 -0.33 -11.41 7.50
N SER A 255 0.36 -12.55 7.49
CA SER A 255 1.18 -13.00 6.36
C SER A 255 0.31 -13.35 5.16
N ARG A 256 -0.84 -13.98 5.35
CA ARG A 256 -1.80 -14.30 4.28
C ARG A 256 -2.33 -13.03 3.62
N ASP A 257 -2.75 -12.04 4.41
CA ASP A 257 -3.24 -10.75 3.88
C ASP A 257 -2.16 -10.03 3.06
N TYR A 258 -0.90 -10.13 3.48
CA TYR A 258 0.23 -9.50 2.80
C TYR A 258 0.74 -10.30 1.59
N LEU A 259 0.74 -11.63 1.67
CA LEU A 259 1.08 -12.54 0.57
C LEU A 259 0.02 -12.47 -0.53
N ILE A 260 -1.25 -12.30 -0.19
CA ILE A 260 -2.30 -12.00 -1.18
C ILE A 260 -1.88 -10.76 -2.00
N CYS A 261 -1.38 -9.69 -1.37
CA CYS A 261 -0.85 -8.53 -2.10
C CYS A 261 0.37 -8.82 -2.96
N CYS A 262 1.30 -9.64 -2.47
CA CYS A 262 2.50 -10.02 -3.23
C CYS A 262 2.13 -10.90 -4.44
N ASP A 263 1.21 -11.84 -4.25
CA ASP A 263 0.64 -12.69 -5.27
C ASP A 263 -0.17 -11.87 -6.28
N MET A 264 -0.77 -10.74 -5.90
CA MET A 264 -1.44 -9.84 -6.85
C MET A 264 -0.49 -8.99 -7.68
N GLY A 265 0.78 -8.86 -7.26
CA GLY A 265 1.87 -8.42 -8.13
C GLY A 265 2.25 -9.45 -9.21
N VAL A 266 1.93 -10.74 -9.00
CA VAL A 266 2.16 -11.85 -9.94
C VAL A 266 0.87 -12.29 -10.65
N ASN A 267 -0.29 -12.01 -10.07
CA ASN A 267 -1.62 -12.46 -10.51
C ASN A 267 -2.51 -11.28 -10.95
N LEU A 268 -2.04 -10.47 -11.89
CA LEU A 268 -2.93 -9.69 -12.77
C LEU A 268 -3.77 -10.59 -13.72
N SER A 269 -3.94 -11.87 -13.41
CA SER A 269 -4.70 -12.82 -14.22
C SER A 269 -5.18 -14.02 -13.41
N ARG A 270 -6.05 -13.81 -12.42
CA ARG A 270 -7.08 -14.82 -12.13
C ARG A 270 -8.37 -14.36 -12.79
N PRO A 271 -8.79 -14.97 -13.91
CA PRO A 271 -10.12 -14.69 -14.45
C PRO A 271 -11.11 -15.13 -13.38
N GLY A 272 -11.88 -14.18 -12.85
CA GLY A 272 -12.98 -14.52 -11.95
C GLY A 272 -13.87 -15.59 -12.59
N THR A 273 -14.46 -16.45 -11.76
CA THR A 273 -15.47 -17.45 -12.17
C THR A 273 -16.81 -16.77 -12.46
N GLY A 274 -16.78 -15.77 -13.35
CA GLY A 274 -17.97 -15.13 -13.87
C GLY A 274 -18.76 -16.06 -14.78
N ARG A 275 -19.96 -15.62 -15.16
CA ARG A 275 -20.79 -16.31 -16.15
C ARG A 275 -19.97 -16.68 -17.38
N LYS A 276 -19.96 -17.98 -17.73
CA LYS A 276 -19.26 -18.49 -18.90
C LYS A 276 -19.61 -17.65 -20.13
N ARG A 277 -18.57 -17.22 -20.86
CA ARG A 277 -18.73 -16.42 -22.08
C ARG A 277 -19.51 -17.22 -23.12
N TYR A 278 -20.42 -16.54 -23.82
CA TYR A 278 -21.16 -17.14 -24.92
C TYR A 278 -20.30 -17.34 -26.18
N THR A 279 -19.31 -16.45 -26.39
CA THR A 279 -18.33 -16.59 -27.47
C THR A 279 -17.08 -17.30 -26.95
N THR A 280 -16.49 -18.14 -27.78
CA THR A 280 -15.20 -18.78 -27.49
C THR A 280 -14.05 -17.84 -27.89
N GLU A 281 -12.84 -18.13 -27.42
CA GLU A 281 -11.63 -17.39 -27.82
C GLU A 281 -11.37 -17.48 -29.34
N SER A 282 -11.76 -18.60 -29.97
CA SER A 282 -11.67 -18.74 -31.42
C SER A 282 -12.59 -17.74 -32.13
N ASP A 283 -13.79 -17.51 -31.59
CA ASP A 283 -14.78 -16.58 -32.17
C ASP A 283 -14.33 -15.14 -31.97
N ASP A 284 -13.79 -14.82 -30.79
CA ASP A 284 -13.22 -13.52 -30.47
C ASP A 284 -12.04 -13.21 -31.44
N ARG A 285 -11.16 -14.19 -31.71
CA ARG A 285 -10.09 -14.07 -32.73
C ARG A 285 -10.64 -13.85 -34.15
N PHE A 286 -11.74 -14.51 -34.52
CA PHE A 286 -12.37 -14.29 -35.82
C PHE A 286 -12.91 -12.86 -35.96
N ILE A 287 -13.58 -12.36 -34.91
CA ILE A 287 -14.11 -10.98 -34.85
C ILE A 287 -12.97 -9.97 -35.05
N VAL A 288 -11.88 -10.11 -34.30
CA VAL A 288 -10.71 -9.22 -34.37
C VAL A 288 -10.05 -9.30 -35.75
N SER A 289 -9.77 -10.51 -36.25
CA SER A 289 -9.12 -10.72 -37.55
C SER A 289 -9.91 -10.12 -38.71
N LYS A 290 -11.25 -10.27 -38.71
CA LYS A 290 -12.09 -9.68 -39.76
C LYS A 290 -12.06 -8.15 -39.71
N SER A 291 -12.10 -7.56 -38.51
CA SER A 291 -12.02 -6.09 -38.34
C SER A 291 -10.64 -5.54 -38.76
N LEU A 292 -9.55 -6.22 -38.43
CA LEU A 292 -8.19 -5.80 -38.79
C LEU A 292 -7.92 -5.90 -40.31
N ARG A 293 -8.43 -6.94 -40.98
CA ARG A 293 -8.30 -7.10 -42.44
C ARG A 293 -9.06 -6.04 -43.22
N ASN A 294 -10.18 -5.56 -42.69
CA ASN A 294 -10.94 -4.48 -43.30
C ASN A 294 -11.50 -3.56 -42.21
N ARG A 295 -10.77 -2.47 -41.95
CA ARG A 295 -11.11 -1.48 -40.91
C ARG A 295 -12.43 -0.72 -41.18
N ARG A 296 -13.05 -0.88 -42.36
CA ARG A 296 -14.35 -0.28 -42.70
C ARG A 296 -15.55 -1.18 -42.41
N LEU A 297 -15.33 -2.41 -41.93
CA LEU A 297 -16.43 -3.32 -41.61
C LEU A 297 -17.20 -2.87 -40.38
N ILE A 298 -18.52 -2.83 -40.51
CA ILE A 298 -19.45 -2.45 -39.44
C ILE A 298 -19.74 -3.68 -38.56
N ALA A 299 -20.00 -3.47 -37.27
CA ALA A 299 -20.29 -4.55 -36.32
C ALA A 299 -21.41 -5.51 -36.77
N VAL A 300 -22.45 -5.01 -37.46
CA VAL A 300 -23.53 -5.83 -38.05
C VAL A 300 -23.00 -6.79 -39.11
N GLN A 301 -22.08 -6.33 -39.96
CA GLN A 301 -21.50 -7.15 -41.01
C GLN A 301 -20.56 -8.21 -40.43
N VAL A 302 -19.83 -7.88 -39.37
CA VAL A 302 -18.97 -8.83 -38.64
C VAL A 302 -19.82 -9.89 -37.92
N GLN A 303 -20.93 -9.49 -37.29
CA GLN A 303 -21.92 -10.39 -36.69
C GLN A 303 -22.47 -11.37 -37.71
N ARG A 304 -22.93 -10.88 -38.88
CA ARG A 304 -23.47 -11.72 -39.96
C ARG A 304 -22.44 -12.73 -40.46
N LYS A 305 -21.20 -12.29 -40.71
CA LYS A 305 -20.11 -13.18 -41.14
C LYS A 305 -19.76 -14.23 -40.09
N LEU A 306 -19.82 -13.88 -38.79
CA LEU A 306 -19.59 -14.84 -37.73
C LEU A 306 -20.71 -15.89 -37.67
N ARG A 307 -21.96 -15.49 -37.88
CA ARG A 307 -23.11 -16.39 -37.98
C ARG A 307 -22.99 -17.32 -39.19
N GLU A 308 -22.65 -16.79 -40.36
CA GLU A 308 -22.52 -17.56 -41.62
C GLU A 308 -21.39 -18.59 -41.55
N VAL A 309 -20.22 -18.20 -41.02
CA VAL A 309 -19.03 -19.07 -41.03
C VAL A 309 -18.99 -20.04 -39.86
N ARG A 310 -19.55 -19.67 -38.70
CA ARG A 310 -19.39 -20.43 -37.45
C ARG A 310 -20.69 -20.80 -36.75
N GLY A 311 -21.84 -20.40 -37.30
CA GLY A 311 -23.15 -20.67 -36.68
C GLY A 311 -23.41 -19.92 -35.37
N VAL A 312 -22.51 -19.03 -34.93
CA VAL A 312 -22.62 -18.35 -33.63
C VAL A 312 -23.56 -17.15 -33.74
N ASN A 313 -24.70 -17.22 -33.05
CA ASN A 313 -25.70 -16.15 -33.06
C ASN A 313 -25.51 -15.18 -31.89
N ILE A 314 -24.87 -14.03 -32.16
CA ILE A 314 -24.68 -12.94 -31.20
C ILE A 314 -25.30 -11.65 -31.71
N SER A 315 -25.48 -10.66 -30.82
CA SER A 315 -25.88 -9.31 -31.21
C SER A 315 -24.69 -8.44 -31.66
N GLN A 316 -24.96 -7.41 -32.46
CA GLN A 316 -23.98 -6.39 -32.86
C GLN A 316 -23.24 -5.73 -31.67
N TRP A 317 -23.93 -5.54 -30.54
CA TRP A 317 -23.34 -5.00 -29.32
C TRP A 317 -22.29 -5.92 -28.72
N LYS A 318 -22.50 -7.24 -28.80
CA LYS A 318 -21.53 -8.21 -28.33
C LYS A 318 -20.26 -8.19 -29.19
N VAL A 319 -20.40 -8.00 -30.51
CA VAL A 319 -19.25 -7.77 -31.41
C VAL A 319 -18.49 -6.50 -31.01
N LYS A 320 -19.18 -5.37 -30.80
CA LYS A 320 -18.54 -4.11 -30.35
C LYS A 320 -17.77 -4.29 -29.04
N ARG A 321 -18.36 -5.00 -28.06
CA ARG A 321 -17.72 -5.31 -26.78
C ARG A 321 -16.43 -6.13 -26.97
N ARG A 322 -16.43 -7.15 -27.83
CA ARG A 322 -15.22 -7.96 -28.13
C ARG A 322 -14.11 -7.16 -28.79
N LEU A 323 -14.48 -6.24 -29.69
CA LEU A 323 -13.53 -5.33 -30.30
C LEU A 323 -12.93 -4.38 -29.24
N GLN A 324 -13.76 -3.82 -28.36
CA GLN A 324 -13.29 -2.96 -27.26
C GLN A 324 -12.39 -3.70 -26.26
N GLU A 325 -12.75 -4.92 -25.86
CA GLU A 325 -11.90 -5.79 -25.02
C GLU A 325 -10.53 -6.06 -25.66
N SER A 326 -10.44 -5.98 -26.99
CA SER A 326 -9.20 -6.12 -27.76
C SER A 326 -8.57 -4.76 -28.14
N ASN A 327 -8.96 -3.68 -27.47
CA ASN A 327 -8.51 -2.30 -27.72
C ASN A 327 -8.80 -1.76 -29.13
N LEU A 328 -9.78 -2.32 -29.84
CA LEU A 328 -10.27 -1.84 -31.13
C LEU A 328 -11.50 -0.96 -30.94
N THR A 329 -11.30 0.34 -31.07
CA THR A 329 -12.37 1.35 -31.04
C THR A 329 -12.60 1.93 -32.42
N PRO A 330 -13.84 2.29 -32.78
CA PRO A 330 -14.10 3.05 -34.00
C PRO A 330 -13.31 4.35 -33.99
N LYS A 331 -12.73 4.69 -35.13
CA LYS A 331 -12.05 5.96 -35.36
C LYS A 331 -12.61 6.58 -36.63
N ASP A 332 -12.81 7.88 -36.60
CA ASP A 332 -13.15 8.63 -37.79
C ASP A 332 -11.93 8.63 -38.72
N THR A 333 -12.20 8.48 -40.01
CA THR A 333 -11.15 8.61 -41.01
C THR A 333 -10.68 10.05 -41.02
N ALA A 334 -9.35 10.25 -41.04
CA ALA A 334 -8.78 11.59 -41.14
C ALA A 334 -9.39 12.35 -42.33
N THR A 335 -9.99 13.50 -42.04
CA THR A 335 -10.50 14.43 -43.02
C THR A 335 -9.36 15.33 -43.48
N GLY A 336 -9.09 15.34 -44.78
CA GLY A 336 -8.01 16.15 -45.34
C GLY A 336 -7.87 15.97 -46.84
N PRO A 337 -7.14 16.87 -47.51
CA PRO A 337 -6.89 16.76 -48.93
C PRO A 337 -6.11 15.47 -49.24
N LYS A 338 -6.58 14.71 -50.24
CA LYS A 338 -5.86 13.51 -50.70
C LYS A 338 -4.50 13.92 -51.28
N LEU A 339 -3.43 13.51 -50.61
CA LEU A 339 -2.08 13.74 -51.11
C LEU A 339 -1.71 12.69 -52.17
N THR A 340 -1.56 13.16 -53.41
CA THR A 340 -0.95 12.40 -54.50
C THR A 340 0.53 12.13 -54.17
N PRO A 341 1.17 11.15 -54.84
CA PRO A 341 2.60 10.90 -54.66
C PRO A 341 3.47 12.15 -54.90
N VAL A 342 3.11 12.96 -55.91
CA VAL A 342 3.79 14.23 -56.22
C VAL A 342 3.68 15.22 -55.05
N HIS A 343 2.47 15.44 -54.51
CA HIS A 343 2.29 16.34 -53.36
C HIS A 343 3.13 15.92 -52.14
N ARG A 344 3.25 14.60 -51.89
CA ARG A 344 4.08 14.09 -50.79
C ARG A 344 5.55 14.39 -51.00
N GLN A 345 6.05 14.20 -52.22
CA GLN A 345 7.46 14.46 -52.55
C GLN A 345 7.80 15.95 -52.39
N THR A 346 6.98 16.85 -52.96
CA THR A 346 7.20 18.30 -52.87
C THR A 346 7.12 18.83 -51.45
N ARG A 347 6.15 18.34 -50.65
CA ARG A 347 6.06 18.72 -49.22
C ARG A 347 7.25 18.22 -48.41
N LEU A 348 7.76 17.02 -48.72
CA LEU A 348 8.93 16.46 -48.06
C LEU A 348 10.21 17.20 -48.42
N SER A 349 10.41 17.57 -49.69
CA SER A 349 11.57 18.39 -50.10
C SER A 349 11.52 19.75 -49.41
N PHE A 350 10.37 20.43 -49.47
CA PHE A 350 10.19 21.71 -48.78
C PHE A 350 10.51 21.63 -47.28
N ALA A 351 10.00 20.62 -46.58
CA ALA A 351 10.28 20.43 -45.16
C ALA A 351 11.78 20.18 -44.87
N ARG A 352 12.48 19.45 -45.75
CA ARG A 352 13.92 19.19 -45.62
C ARG A 352 14.74 20.45 -45.85
N ASP A 353 14.40 21.21 -46.88
CA ASP A 353 15.10 22.44 -47.25
C ASP A 353 14.98 23.51 -46.15
N HIS A 354 13.91 23.45 -45.36
CA HIS A 354 13.60 24.43 -44.30
C HIS A 354 13.82 23.88 -42.87
N LEU A 355 14.40 22.68 -42.72
CA LEU A 355 14.54 21.99 -41.43
C LEU A 355 15.48 22.71 -40.45
N ASN A 356 16.51 23.38 -40.97
CA ASN A 356 17.57 24.04 -40.18
C ASN A 356 17.44 25.57 -40.15
N LEU A 357 16.30 26.13 -40.55
CA LEU A 357 16.11 27.58 -40.53
C LEU A 357 16.13 28.13 -39.10
N THR A 358 16.88 29.21 -38.89
CA THR A 358 17.00 29.88 -37.60
C THR A 358 15.79 30.78 -37.33
N LEU A 359 15.59 31.16 -36.06
CA LEU A 359 14.48 32.05 -35.65
C LEU A 359 14.50 33.39 -36.40
N GLU A 360 15.68 33.93 -36.68
CA GLU A 360 15.86 35.19 -37.42
C GLU A 360 15.43 35.03 -38.90
N GLN A 361 15.69 33.87 -39.50
CA GLN A 361 15.25 33.56 -40.85
C GLN A 361 13.73 33.38 -40.95
N TRP A 362 13.10 32.77 -39.93
CA TRP A 362 11.64 32.70 -39.83
C TRP A 362 11.00 34.07 -39.59
N GLY A 363 11.71 34.99 -38.93
CA GLY A 363 11.26 36.37 -38.70
C GLY A 363 11.00 37.17 -40.00
N ASN A 364 11.62 36.75 -41.11
CA ASN A 364 11.41 37.36 -42.43
C ASN A 364 10.30 36.67 -43.25
N ALA A 365 9.67 35.60 -42.74
CA ALA A 365 8.62 34.89 -43.43
C ALA A 365 7.23 35.44 -43.06
N LEU A 366 6.49 35.93 -44.06
CA LEU A 366 5.08 36.30 -43.91
C LEU A 366 4.21 35.14 -44.42
N PHE A 367 3.37 34.59 -43.55
CA PHE A 367 2.38 33.59 -43.93
C PHE A 367 1.02 34.25 -44.14
N SER A 368 0.39 33.98 -45.28
CA SER A 368 -0.97 34.38 -45.60
C SER A 368 -1.78 33.18 -46.06
N ASP A 369 -3.04 33.10 -45.65
CA ASP A 369 -4.03 32.13 -46.14
C ASP A 369 -5.39 32.83 -46.30
N GLU A 370 -6.22 32.32 -47.20
CA GLU A 370 -7.56 32.84 -47.45
C GLU A 370 -8.59 31.94 -46.79
N THR A 371 -9.43 32.48 -45.91
CA THR A 371 -10.55 31.75 -45.30
C THR A 371 -11.88 32.35 -45.73
N ARG A 372 -12.83 31.49 -46.14
CA ARG A 372 -14.20 31.91 -46.41
C ARG A 372 -15.00 32.02 -45.12
N ILE A 373 -15.56 33.19 -44.85
CA ILE A 373 -16.44 33.44 -43.70
C ILE A 373 -17.88 33.53 -44.19
N CYS A 374 -18.74 32.60 -43.76
CA CYS A 374 -20.18 32.68 -44.04
C CYS A 374 -20.85 33.65 -43.06
N LEU A 375 -21.51 34.69 -43.59
CA LEU A 375 -22.16 35.75 -42.80
C LEU A 375 -23.58 35.41 -42.33
N TYR A 376 -24.18 34.34 -42.86
CA TYR A 376 -25.49 33.84 -42.46
C TYR A 376 -25.42 32.33 -42.19
N GLY A 377 -25.91 31.89 -41.03
CA GLY A 377 -26.06 30.48 -40.72
C GLY A 377 -27.15 29.87 -41.59
N SER A 378 -26.87 28.74 -42.24
CA SER A 378 -27.91 27.95 -42.87
C SER A 378 -28.90 27.48 -41.80
N VAL A 379 -30.04 28.16 -41.71
CA VAL A 379 -31.24 27.57 -41.13
C VAL A 379 -31.65 26.48 -42.11
N HIS A 380 -31.61 25.21 -41.71
CA HIS A 380 -32.41 24.05 -42.15
C HIS A 380 -31.88 22.83 -41.37
N ALA A 381 -32.66 22.29 -40.43
CA ALA A 381 -33.75 21.30 -40.57
C ALA A 381 -33.22 19.86 -40.46
#